data_AF-A0A925C4L3-F1
#
_entry.id   AF-A0A925C4L3-F1
#
_cell.length_a   1.000
_cell.length_b   1.000
_cell.length_c   1.000
_cell.angle_alpha   90.00
_cell.angle_beta   90.00
_cell.angle_gamma   90.00
#
_symmetry.space_group_name_H-M   'P 1'
#
loop_
_entity.id
_entity.type
_entity.pdbx_description
1 polymer ?
#
loop_
_entity_poly.entity_id
_entity_poly.type
_entity_poly.pdbx_seq_one_letter_code
_entity_poly.pdbx_strand_id
1 'polypeptide(L)'
;MRLSHFFIDRPIFASVLSLIILIIGTIAYLTLPVAQFPEIVPPTISVTTSYPGANAVTVSDTVASVIEQEVNGVEGMIYMYSQSTDDGNMSLSVTFDIGTDIDKAQVLVQNRIAVAEPRLPEEVRRNGILVNKRSPDLLLVVHLVSPDKTYDQVYISNYALLNVKDELARIPGVGDVTLFGSREYSMRIWLDPERIALRGMTADEVMSALRAQNLQVAGGSLGQPPQPNMGAFQMSLQLKGRLLQPAEFENIVLKTGADGRVVRVKDVGRVELGALSYTTYGYQDSFPATVMPITQQPGSNALETANAIKTEMQRLSERFPKGLEYRIIYNPTEFIEASISELYLTIIEAVLLVVAVVLLFLQTWRATIIPLVAIPVSLIGTFAVMQGLGFSINMLTLFGLVLAVGIVVDDAIVVVENVERKLREGMSAPEAAHVTMNEVGAALIAIALVLTAVFIPTAFVGGITGMFYKQFAVTVATATIISAFNSLTLSPALCAILLKPHEEHQRDGLLMRPVHAGFR
;
A
#
# COMPACT_ATOMS: atom_id res chain seq x y z
N MET A 1 3.19 9.53 -47.35
CA MET A 1 4.00 10.20 -46.30
C MET A 1 5.41 9.65 -46.26
N ARG A 2 6.45 10.50 -46.22
CA ARG A 2 7.87 10.07 -46.30
C ARG A 2 8.34 9.18 -45.14
N LEU A 3 7.72 9.29 -43.96
CA LEU A 3 8.12 8.52 -42.77
C LEU A 3 7.84 7.02 -42.94
N SER A 4 6.61 6.63 -43.28
CA SER A 4 6.26 5.21 -43.44
C SER A 4 7.00 4.56 -44.62
N HIS A 5 7.29 5.33 -45.69
CA HIS A 5 8.08 4.81 -46.81
C HIS A 5 9.50 4.40 -46.36
N PHE A 6 10.14 5.21 -45.51
CA PHE A 6 11.45 4.88 -44.95
C PHE A 6 11.46 3.58 -44.14
N PHE A 7 10.39 3.30 -43.39
CA PHE A 7 10.28 2.07 -42.60
C PHE A 7 9.90 0.84 -43.43
N ILE A 8 9.15 1.02 -44.52
CA ILE A 8 8.89 -0.05 -45.50
C ILE A 8 10.19 -0.51 -46.15
N ASP A 9 11.07 0.43 -46.54
CA ASP A 9 12.38 0.11 -47.13
C ASP A 9 13.37 -0.47 -46.11
N ARG A 10 13.15 -0.23 -44.80
CA ARG A 10 14.03 -0.63 -43.70
C ARG A 10 13.28 -1.37 -42.59
N PRO A 11 12.77 -2.58 -42.87
CA PRO A 11 11.94 -3.29 -41.91
C PRO A 11 12.67 -3.74 -40.64
N ILE A 12 13.99 -3.97 -40.72
CA ILE A 12 14.81 -4.27 -39.54
C ILE A 12 14.80 -3.08 -38.58
N PHE A 13 14.89 -1.85 -39.10
CA PHE A 13 14.89 -0.65 -38.27
C PHE A 13 13.54 -0.42 -37.59
N ALA A 14 12.43 -0.66 -38.29
CA ALA A 14 11.09 -0.64 -37.70
C ALA A 14 10.97 -1.67 -36.56
N SER A 15 11.42 -2.90 -36.80
CA SER A 15 11.37 -3.99 -35.82
C SER A 15 12.22 -3.68 -34.58
N VAL A 16 13.40 -3.07 -34.75
CA VAL A 16 14.28 -2.67 -33.64
C VAL A 16 13.63 -1.62 -32.74
N LEU A 17 12.96 -0.61 -33.32
CA LEU A 17 12.25 0.40 -32.53
C LEU A 17 11.10 -0.19 -31.72
N SER A 18 10.28 -1.05 -32.34
CA SER A 18 9.21 -1.74 -31.62
C SER A 18 9.75 -2.68 -30.53
N LEU A 19 10.90 -3.32 -30.76
CA LEU A 19 11.57 -4.14 -29.75
C LEU A 19 12.09 -3.30 -28.58
N ILE A 20 12.64 -2.12 -28.84
CA ILE A 20 13.07 -1.19 -27.78
C ILE A 20 11.87 -0.77 -26.92
N ILE A 21 10.75 -0.40 -27.56
CA ILE A 21 9.50 -0.04 -26.85
C ILE A 21 9.03 -1.21 -25.97
N LEU A 22 9.05 -2.43 -26.52
CA LEU A 22 8.68 -3.65 -25.80
C LEU A 22 9.60 -3.89 -24.58
N ILE A 23 10.91 -3.77 -24.74
CA ILE A 23 11.90 -4.00 -23.67
C ILE A 23 11.72 -2.96 -22.56
N ILE A 24 11.66 -1.67 -22.89
CA ILE A 24 11.50 -0.60 -21.91
C ILE A 24 10.16 -0.75 -21.19
N GLY A 25 9.09 -1.03 -21.93
CA GLY A 25 7.76 -1.27 -21.35
C GLY A 25 7.71 -2.49 -20.44
N THR A 26 8.44 -3.57 -20.78
CA THR A 26 8.53 -4.77 -19.94
C THR A 26 9.28 -4.49 -18.65
N ILE A 27 10.40 -3.74 -18.70
CA ILE A 27 11.13 -3.32 -17.51
C ILE A 27 10.24 -2.44 -16.62
N ALA A 28 9.50 -1.52 -17.22
CA ALA A 28 8.55 -0.67 -16.51
C ALA A 28 7.45 -1.49 -15.83
N TYR A 29 6.85 -2.44 -16.54
CA TYR A 29 5.84 -3.36 -16.00
C TYR A 29 6.34 -4.11 -14.75
N LEU A 30 7.60 -4.54 -14.71
CA LEU A 30 8.17 -5.26 -13.56
C LEU A 30 8.49 -4.36 -12.35
N THR A 31 8.51 -3.04 -12.53
CA THR A 31 8.93 -2.08 -11.49
C THR A 31 7.80 -1.17 -11.02
N LEU A 32 6.69 -1.11 -11.76
CA LEU A 32 5.53 -0.31 -11.40
C LEU A 32 4.85 -0.84 -10.13
N PRO A 33 4.47 0.04 -9.19
CA PRO A 33 3.72 -0.38 -8.01
C PRO A 33 2.31 -0.83 -8.42
N VAL A 34 1.80 -1.85 -7.73
CA VAL A 34 0.43 -2.36 -7.91
C VAL A 34 -0.42 -1.90 -6.74
N ALA A 35 -1.56 -1.28 -7.03
CA ALA A 35 -2.51 -0.79 -6.05
C ALA A 35 -3.95 -0.90 -6.59
N GLN A 36 -4.96 -0.95 -5.71
CA GLN A 36 -6.36 -0.97 -6.15
C GLN A 36 -6.77 0.35 -6.80
N PHE A 37 -6.38 1.45 -6.15
CA PHE A 37 -6.63 2.82 -6.57
C PHE A 37 -5.31 3.60 -6.67
N PRO A 38 -5.27 4.66 -7.50
CA PRO A 38 -4.18 5.64 -7.43
C PRO A 38 -4.15 6.34 -6.07
N GLU A 39 -2.98 6.87 -5.68
CA GLU A 39 -2.84 7.74 -4.50
C GLU A 39 -3.57 9.07 -4.75
N ILE A 40 -4.84 9.11 -4.37
CA ILE A 40 -5.74 10.26 -4.52
C ILE A 40 -6.11 10.90 -3.19
N VAL A 41 -5.75 10.23 -2.09
CA VAL A 41 -5.98 10.74 -0.76
C VAL A 41 -4.88 11.76 -0.46
N PRO A 42 -5.24 13.00 -0.10
CA PRO A 42 -4.26 13.99 0.32
C PRO A 42 -3.41 13.44 1.50
N PRO A 43 -2.08 13.60 1.46
CA PRO A 43 -1.22 13.06 2.49
C PRO A 43 -1.58 13.66 3.85
N THR A 44 -1.69 12.81 4.87
CA THR A 44 -2.11 13.23 6.21
C THR A 44 -1.09 12.77 7.24
N ILE A 45 -0.71 13.70 8.13
CA ILE A 45 0.07 13.40 9.33
C ILE A 45 -0.88 13.33 10.51
N SER A 46 -0.83 12.23 11.26
CA SER A 46 -1.62 12.04 12.47
C SER A 46 -0.75 12.25 13.69
N VAL A 47 -1.22 13.13 14.57
CA VAL A 47 -0.60 13.45 15.86
C VAL A 47 -1.54 12.91 16.93
N THR A 48 -1.07 11.96 17.73
CA THR A 48 -1.89 11.35 18.78
C THR A 48 -1.20 11.43 20.13
N THR A 49 -2.00 11.65 21.17
CA THR A 49 -1.53 11.65 22.56
C THR A 49 -2.68 11.32 23.50
N SER A 50 -2.35 11.07 24.76
CA SER A 50 -3.33 10.75 25.81
C SER A 50 -3.06 11.53 27.09
N TYR A 51 -4.14 12.04 27.68
CA TYR A 51 -4.17 12.65 29.01
C TYR A 51 -5.11 11.83 29.91
N PRO A 52 -4.59 10.75 30.53
CA PRO A 52 -5.39 9.85 31.35
C PRO A 52 -6.11 10.58 32.49
N GLY A 53 -7.43 10.42 32.56
CA GLY A 53 -8.28 11.01 33.59
C GLY A 53 -8.84 12.39 33.26
N ALA A 54 -8.45 12.99 32.13
CA ALA A 54 -9.05 14.23 31.63
C ALA A 54 -10.30 13.94 30.79
N ASN A 55 -11.31 14.82 30.86
CA ASN A 55 -12.47 14.79 29.96
C ASN A 55 -12.16 15.51 28.64
N ALA A 56 -13.04 15.39 27.64
CA ALA A 56 -12.83 15.92 26.29
C ALA A 56 -12.56 17.43 26.29
N VAL A 57 -13.25 18.19 27.13
CA VAL A 57 -13.08 19.66 27.25
C VAL A 57 -11.69 20.01 27.79
N THR A 58 -11.25 19.34 28.85
CA THR A 58 -9.92 19.58 29.43
C THR A 58 -8.82 19.25 28.43
N VAL A 59 -8.96 18.13 27.71
CA VAL A 59 -8.00 17.74 26.66
C VAL A 59 -7.98 18.78 25.52
N SER A 60 -9.16 19.23 25.09
CA SER A 60 -9.29 20.26 24.07
C SER A 60 -8.58 21.57 24.45
N ASP A 61 -8.83 22.07 25.65
CA ASP A 61 -8.33 23.37 26.10
C ASP A 61 -6.84 23.34 26.47
N THR A 62 -6.36 22.24 27.07
CA THR A 62 -5.00 22.17 27.63
C THR A 62 -3.98 21.47 26.73
N VAL A 63 -4.44 20.65 25.78
CA VAL A 63 -3.57 19.85 24.89
C VAL A 63 -3.80 20.19 23.43
N ALA A 64 -5.03 20.00 22.92
CA ALA A 64 -5.35 20.18 21.51
C ALA A 64 -5.08 21.61 21.05
N SER A 65 -5.63 22.60 21.75
CA SER A 65 -5.46 24.02 21.43
C SER A 65 -3.99 24.45 21.39
N VAL A 66 -3.15 23.94 22.29
CA VAL A 66 -1.71 24.28 22.36
C VAL A 66 -0.94 23.69 21.18
N ILE A 67 -1.28 22.47 20.78
CA ILE A 67 -0.66 21.80 19.62
C ILE A 67 -1.15 22.43 18.32
N GLU A 68 -2.45 22.67 18.19
CA GLU A 68 -3.05 23.31 17.01
C GLU A 68 -2.45 24.68 16.73
N GLN A 69 -2.25 25.51 17.76
CA GLN A 69 -1.65 26.84 17.60
C GLN A 69 -0.24 26.81 16.99
N GLU A 70 0.58 25.81 17.32
CA GLU A 70 1.93 25.69 16.74
C GLU A 70 1.95 24.98 15.40
N VAL A 71 1.07 24.00 15.21
CA VAL A 71 0.96 23.24 13.95
C VAL A 71 0.26 24.06 12.86
N ASN A 72 -0.48 25.10 13.24
CA ASN A 72 -1.10 26.00 12.27
C ASN A 72 -0.06 26.74 11.44
N GLY A 73 -0.24 26.72 10.11
CA GLY A 73 0.68 27.37 9.18
C GLY A 73 1.91 26.53 8.82
N VAL A 74 1.89 25.21 9.03
CA VAL A 74 2.86 24.31 8.38
C VAL A 74 2.70 24.42 6.85
N GLU A 75 3.83 24.54 6.15
CA GLU A 75 3.89 24.67 4.68
C GLU A 75 3.15 23.52 3.99
N GLY A 76 2.27 23.84 3.03
CA GLY A 76 1.51 22.86 2.25
C GLY A 76 0.29 22.26 2.96
N MET A 77 -0.08 22.73 4.16
CA MET A 77 -1.29 22.30 4.86
C MET A 77 -2.56 22.87 4.21
N ILE A 78 -3.54 22.02 3.90
CA ILE A 78 -4.87 22.42 3.43
C ILE A 78 -5.77 22.76 4.62
N TYR A 79 -5.85 21.83 5.57
CA TYR A 79 -6.65 21.96 6.78
C TYR A 79 -6.10 21.04 7.87
N MET A 80 -6.56 21.26 9.08
CA MET A 80 -6.37 20.33 10.18
C MET A 80 -7.71 20.03 10.83
N TYR A 81 -7.83 18.83 11.41
CA TYR A 81 -8.99 18.40 12.17
C TYR A 81 -8.51 17.72 13.44
N SER A 82 -8.92 18.24 14.60
CA SER A 82 -8.66 17.63 15.90
C SER A 82 -9.91 17.00 16.47
N GLN A 83 -9.70 15.93 17.24
CA GLN A 83 -10.71 15.24 18.00
C GLN A 83 -10.17 15.00 19.40
N SER A 84 -10.93 15.41 20.41
CA SER A 84 -10.68 15.12 21.82
C SER A 84 -11.85 14.31 22.36
N THR A 85 -11.57 13.25 23.11
CA THR A 85 -12.57 12.31 23.62
C THR A 85 -12.55 12.24 25.15
N ASP A 86 -13.67 11.84 25.76
CA ASP A 86 -13.85 11.79 27.23
C ASP A 86 -13.02 10.70 27.92
N ASP A 87 -12.37 9.81 27.15
CA ASP A 87 -11.38 8.86 27.65
C ASP A 87 -9.96 9.44 27.73
N GLY A 88 -9.81 10.75 27.47
CA GLY A 88 -8.55 11.46 27.58
C GLY A 88 -7.69 11.41 26.31
N ASN A 89 -8.17 10.82 25.21
CA ASN A 89 -7.41 10.75 23.96
C ASN A 89 -7.57 12.02 23.12
N MET A 90 -6.48 12.39 22.45
CA MET A 90 -6.45 13.46 21.45
C MET A 90 -5.84 12.94 20.15
N SER A 91 -6.51 13.22 19.04
CA SER A 91 -6.00 12.95 17.69
C SER A 91 -6.16 14.20 16.83
N LEU A 92 -5.05 14.70 16.29
CA LEU A 92 -5.00 15.79 15.32
C LEU A 92 -4.56 15.21 13.96
N SER A 93 -5.38 15.40 12.94
CA SER A 93 -5.07 15.06 11.55
C SER A 93 -4.73 16.33 10.79
N VAL A 94 -3.51 16.43 10.28
CA VAL A 94 -3.03 17.54 9.47
C VAL A 94 -2.97 17.08 8.02
N THR A 95 -3.81 17.66 7.17
CA THR A 95 -3.96 17.26 5.77
C THR A 95 -3.21 18.21 4.87
N PHE A 96 -2.41 17.67 3.95
CA PHE A 96 -1.52 18.41 3.05
C PHE A 96 -1.97 18.37 1.59
N ASP A 97 -1.51 19.32 0.79
CA ASP A 97 -1.76 19.35 -0.65
C ASP A 97 -1.24 18.08 -1.34
N ILE A 98 -1.97 17.63 -2.37
CA ILE A 98 -1.58 16.47 -3.17
C ILE A 98 -0.23 16.76 -3.84
N GLY A 99 0.73 15.84 -3.70
CA GLY A 99 2.10 16.01 -4.19
C GLY A 99 3.06 16.61 -3.15
N THR A 100 2.58 16.97 -1.96
CA THR A 100 3.45 17.30 -0.83
C THR A 100 4.27 16.07 -0.43
N ASP A 101 5.57 16.26 -0.26
CA ASP A 101 6.44 15.23 0.29
C ASP A 101 6.05 14.94 1.74
N ILE A 102 5.53 13.74 1.99
CA ILE A 102 5.01 13.33 3.29
C ILE A 102 6.12 13.20 4.35
N ASP A 103 7.36 12.93 3.95
CA ASP A 103 8.50 12.79 4.85
C ASP A 103 8.91 14.18 5.33
N LYS A 104 8.98 15.15 4.41
CA LYS A 104 9.19 16.56 4.75
C LYS A 104 8.06 17.09 5.62
N ALA A 105 6.79 16.80 5.27
CA ALA A 105 5.63 17.23 6.04
C ALA A 105 5.65 16.69 7.48
N GLN A 106 5.98 15.40 7.66
CA GLN A 106 6.11 14.79 8.99
C GLN A 106 7.16 15.53 9.83
N VAL A 107 8.35 15.79 9.28
CA VAL A 107 9.42 16.51 9.98
C VAL A 107 8.99 17.93 10.36
N LEU A 108 8.30 18.64 9.45
CA LEU A 108 7.80 19.99 9.73
C LEU A 108 6.77 19.99 10.87
N VAL A 109 5.82 19.06 10.86
CA VAL A 109 4.82 18.91 11.93
C VAL A 109 5.49 18.55 13.25
N GLN A 110 6.44 17.60 13.24
CA GLN A 110 7.18 17.20 14.43
C GLN A 110 7.97 18.36 15.04
N ASN A 111 8.62 19.18 14.21
CA ASN A 111 9.34 20.37 14.67
C ASN A 111 8.40 21.39 15.33
N ARG A 112 7.17 21.57 14.83
CA ARG A 112 6.17 22.45 15.46
C ARG A 112 5.71 21.89 16.81
N ILE A 113 5.49 20.59 16.91
CA ILE A 113 5.10 19.93 18.15
C ILE A 113 6.19 20.04 19.21
N ALA A 114 7.46 19.91 18.83
CA ALA A 114 8.58 20.07 19.77
C ALA A 114 8.62 21.47 20.40
N VAL A 115 8.14 22.50 19.70
CA VAL A 115 7.98 23.86 20.27
C VAL A 115 6.79 23.94 21.23
N ALA A 116 5.72 23.20 20.96
CA ALA A 116 4.54 23.13 21.82
C ALA A 116 4.77 22.32 23.11
N GLU A 117 5.60 21.28 23.03
CA GLU A 117 5.78 20.26 24.06
C GLU A 117 6.04 20.82 25.46
N PRO A 118 6.91 21.83 25.68
CA PRO A 118 7.19 22.34 27.03
C PRO A 118 5.98 22.99 27.73
N ARG A 119 4.95 23.40 26.97
CA ARG A 119 3.72 24.01 27.50
C ARG A 119 2.64 22.99 27.83
N LEU A 120 2.82 21.72 27.45
CA LEU A 120 1.86 20.66 27.71
C LEU A 120 1.94 20.15 29.16
N PRO A 121 0.83 19.62 29.72
CA PRO A 121 0.82 18.96 31.02
C PRO A 121 1.90 17.87 31.13
N GLU A 122 2.43 17.65 32.34
CA GLU A 122 3.52 16.69 32.58
C GLU A 122 3.09 15.25 32.29
N GLU A 123 1.84 14.90 32.58
CA GLU A 123 1.25 13.61 32.30
C GLU A 123 1.26 13.28 30.81
N VAL A 124 0.94 14.27 29.96
CA VAL A 124 0.93 14.15 28.50
C VAL A 124 2.35 14.00 27.97
N ARG A 125 3.29 14.84 28.42
CA ARG A 125 4.71 14.73 28.07
C ARG A 125 5.30 13.37 28.45
N ARG A 126 4.92 12.84 29.62
CA ARG A 126 5.37 11.52 30.08
C ARG A 126 4.83 10.38 29.24
N ASN A 127 3.62 10.50 28.71
CA ASN A 127 3.03 9.52 27.79
C ASN A 127 3.57 9.68 26.35
N GLY A 128 4.11 10.84 26.01
CA GLY A 128 4.64 11.15 24.70
C GLY A 128 3.57 11.55 23.69
N ILE A 129 4.05 12.06 22.55
CA ILE A 129 3.23 12.49 21.42
C ILE A 129 3.71 11.71 20.21
N LEU A 130 2.82 10.95 19.59
CA LEU A 130 3.13 10.14 18.43
C LEU A 130 2.79 10.92 17.17
N VAL A 131 3.75 11.02 16.25
CA VAL A 131 3.61 11.73 14.97
C VAL A 131 3.88 10.75 13.85
N ASN A 132 2.82 10.20 13.27
CA ASN A 132 2.89 9.15 12.26
C ASN A 132 2.28 9.60 10.93
N LYS A 133 2.84 9.10 9.83
CA LYS A 133 2.21 9.18 8.52
C LYS A 133 0.95 8.33 8.54
N ARG A 134 -0.18 8.87 8.08
CA ARG A 134 -1.44 8.14 8.03
C ARG A 134 -1.81 7.88 6.57
N SER A 135 -1.73 6.62 6.14
CA SER A 135 -2.47 6.14 4.98
C SER A 135 -3.82 5.60 5.46
N PRO A 136 -4.96 6.02 4.87
CA PRO A 136 -6.23 5.37 5.17
C PRO A 136 -6.33 3.98 4.52
N ASP A 137 -5.41 3.63 3.63
CA ASP A 137 -5.47 2.38 2.87
C ASP A 137 -5.01 1.21 3.73
N LEU A 138 -6.00 0.46 4.21
CA LEU A 138 -5.81 -0.82 4.88
C LEU A 138 -5.34 -1.86 3.86
N LEU A 139 -4.12 -2.35 4.05
CA LEU A 139 -3.53 -3.37 3.20
C LEU A 139 -4.20 -4.72 3.44
N LEU A 140 -4.25 -5.15 4.70
CA LEU A 140 -4.94 -6.36 5.15
C LEU A 140 -5.17 -6.33 6.66
N VAL A 141 -6.07 -7.17 7.16
CA VAL A 141 -6.35 -7.30 8.60
C VAL A 141 -6.09 -8.72 9.07
N VAL A 142 -5.07 -8.87 9.92
CA VAL A 142 -4.76 -10.13 10.59
C VAL A 142 -5.54 -10.20 11.90
N HIS A 143 -6.23 -11.31 12.14
CA HIS A 143 -6.92 -11.61 13.38
C HIS A 143 -6.17 -12.73 14.06
N LEU A 144 -5.86 -12.57 15.34
CA LEU A 144 -5.34 -13.63 16.18
C LEU A 144 -6.46 -14.09 17.12
N VAL A 145 -6.83 -15.37 17.07
CA VAL A 145 -8.00 -15.92 17.74
C VAL A 145 -7.67 -17.22 18.49
N SER A 146 -8.45 -17.50 19.54
CA SER A 146 -8.42 -18.78 20.25
C SER A 146 -9.81 -19.42 20.18
N PRO A 147 -10.08 -20.29 19.19
CA PRO A 147 -11.42 -20.84 18.95
C PRO A 147 -11.91 -21.76 20.07
N ASP A 148 -10.97 -22.47 20.68
CA ASP A 148 -11.19 -23.35 21.82
C ASP A 148 -11.37 -22.58 23.15
N LYS A 149 -11.20 -21.25 23.11
CA LYS A 149 -11.25 -20.35 24.28
C LYS A 149 -10.24 -20.73 25.36
N THR A 150 -9.15 -21.39 24.97
CA THR A 150 -8.04 -21.72 25.89
C THR A 150 -7.36 -20.45 26.39
N TYR A 151 -7.24 -19.43 25.52
CA TYR A 151 -6.65 -18.15 25.87
C TYR A 151 -7.70 -17.04 25.94
N ASP A 152 -7.57 -16.19 26.95
CA ASP A 152 -8.35 -14.97 27.05
C ASP A 152 -7.78 -13.87 26.13
N GLN A 153 -8.56 -12.81 25.93
CA GLN A 153 -8.16 -11.71 25.06
C GLN A 153 -6.88 -11.00 25.54
N VAL A 154 -6.62 -11.02 26.86
CA VAL A 154 -5.40 -10.43 27.44
C VAL A 154 -4.18 -11.21 26.97
N TYR A 155 -4.21 -12.55 27.09
CA TYR A 155 -3.13 -13.39 26.61
C TYR A 155 -2.90 -13.24 25.10
N ILE A 156 -3.98 -13.32 24.29
CA ILE A 156 -3.91 -13.20 22.84
C ILE A 156 -3.27 -11.85 22.43
N SER A 157 -3.69 -10.75 23.06
CA SER A 157 -3.16 -9.42 22.76
C SER A 157 -1.68 -9.28 23.07
N ASN A 158 -1.23 -9.80 24.21
CA ASN A 158 0.18 -9.73 24.59
C ASN A 158 1.04 -10.66 23.74
N TYR A 159 0.52 -11.83 23.37
CA TYR A 159 1.23 -12.70 22.44
C TYR A 159 1.42 -12.02 21.09
N ALA A 160 0.37 -11.38 20.56
CA ALA A 160 0.44 -10.58 19.33
C ALA A 160 1.46 -9.44 19.44
N LEU A 161 1.41 -8.66 20.53
CA LEU A 161 2.33 -7.54 20.76
C LEU A 161 3.80 -7.98 20.82
N LEU A 162 4.08 -9.07 21.55
CA LEU A 162 5.46 -9.50 21.82
C LEU A 162 6.09 -10.33 20.70
N ASN A 163 5.29 -11.08 19.95
CA ASN A 163 5.81 -12.08 19.00
C ASN A 163 5.40 -11.85 17.54
N VAL A 164 4.41 -11.00 17.27
CA VAL A 164 3.84 -10.83 15.91
C VAL A 164 3.99 -9.41 15.40
N LYS A 165 3.54 -8.41 16.18
CA LYS A 165 3.49 -7.00 15.76
C LYS A 165 4.80 -6.51 15.15
N ASP A 166 5.90 -6.66 15.87
CA ASP A 166 7.20 -6.12 15.46
C ASP A 166 7.80 -6.88 14.29
N GLU A 167 7.48 -8.16 14.11
CA GLU A 167 7.90 -8.94 12.94
C GLU A 167 7.18 -8.44 11.69
N LEU A 168 5.86 -8.20 11.79
CA LEU A 168 5.07 -7.65 10.69
C LEU A 168 5.45 -6.21 10.35
N ALA A 169 5.71 -5.38 11.36
CA ALA A 169 6.10 -3.99 11.16
C ALA A 169 7.47 -3.83 10.49
N ARG A 170 8.32 -4.86 10.51
CA ARG A 170 9.63 -4.87 9.82
C ARG A 170 9.56 -5.24 8.34
N ILE A 171 8.42 -5.74 7.86
CA ILE A 171 8.26 -6.15 6.46
C ILE A 171 8.30 -4.89 5.57
N PRO A 172 9.18 -4.82 4.56
CA PRO A 172 9.19 -3.71 3.62
C PRO A 172 7.82 -3.51 2.97
N GLY A 173 7.33 -2.27 2.95
CA GLY A 173 6.00 -1.92 2.43
C GLY A 173 4.90 -1.87 3.48
N VAL A 174 5.16 -2.30 4.72
CA VAL A 174 4.24 -2.09 5.86
C VAL A 174 4.40 -0.68 6.41
N GLY A 175 3.29 0.05 6.50
CA GLY A 175 3.25 1.40 7.06
C GLY A 175 3.15 1.39 8.59
N ASP A 176 2.09 0.79 9.12
CA ASP A 176 1.86 0.59 10.55
C ASP A 176 1.09 -0.70 10.81
N VAL A 177 1.29 -1.27 12.01
CA VAL A 177 0.53 -2.40 12.53
C VAL A 177 -0.11 -1.97 13.83
N THR A 178 -1.39 -1.57 13.74
CA THR A 178 -2.15 -1.16 14.91
C THR A 178 -2.79 -2.38 15.56
N LEU A 179 -2.88 -2.45 16.89
CA LEU A 179 -3.62 -3.52 17.58
C LEU A 179 -4.92 -2.98 18.15
N PHE A 180 -6.05 -3.40 17.58
CA PHE A 180 -7.39 -3.12 18.09
C PHE A 180 -7.84 -4.18 19.09
N GLY A 181 -8.47 -3.72 20.17
CA GLY A 181 -8.78 -4.56 21.32
C GLY A 181 -7.54 -5.05 22.05
N SER A 182 -6.40 -4.35 21.94
CA SER A 182 -5.18 -4.68 22.67
C SER A 182 -5.37 -4.50 24.18
N ARG A 183 -4.88 -5.48 24.93
CA ARG A 183 -4.90 -5.51 26.38
C ARG A 183 -3.51 -5.84 26.90
N GLU A 184 -2.62 -4.86 26.84
CA GLU A 184 -1.25 -5.02 27.31
C GLU A 184 -1.21 -5.40 28.79
N TYR A 185 -0.33 -6.32 29.15
CA TYR A 185 -0.14 -6.68 30.55
C TYR A 185 0.33 -5.48 31.35
N SER A 186 -0.37 -5.19 32.43
CA SER A 186 -0.03 -4.14 33.37
C SER A 186 -0.22 -4.65 34.79
N MET A 187 0.69 -4.24 35.68
CA MET A 187 0.52 -4.52 37.10
C MET A 187 -0.60 -3.64 37.64
N ARG A 188 -1.77 -4.23 37.92
CA ARG A 188 -2.94 -3.51 38.40
C ARG A 188 -2.99 -3.55 39.91
N ILE A 189 -2.93 -2.37 40.52
CA ILE A 189 -3.07 -2.18 41.97
C ILE A 189 -4.43 -1.54 42.21
N TRP A 190 -5.39 -2.33 42.66
CA TRP A 190 -6.75 -1.88 42.93
C TRP A 190 -6.85 -1.46 44.40
N LEU A 191 -6.86 -0.16 44.63
CA LEU A 191 -6.90 0.44 45.96
C LEU A 191 -8.32 0.47 46.52
N ASP A 192 -8.47 0.09 47.78
CA ASP A 192 -9.72 0.17 48.54
C ASP A 192 -9.71 1.49 49.37
N PRO A 193 -10.55 2.48 49.01
CA PRO A 193 -10.51 3.80 49.65
C PRO A 193 -10.87 3.74 51.14
N GLU A 194 -11.75 2.81 51.55
CA GLU A 194 -12.15 2.65 52.95
C GLU A 194 -10.98 2.11 53.78
N ARG A 195 -10.26 1.11 53.26
CA ARG A 195 -9.08 0.53 53.94
C ARG A 195 -7.92 1.51 54.06
N ILE A 196 -7.75 2.38 53.06
CA ILE A 196 -6.76 3.47 53.09
C ILE A 196 -7.14 4.49 54.16
N ALA A 197 -8.40 4.94 54.18
CA ALA A 197 -8.90 5.93 55.14
C ALA A 197 -8.83 5.44 56.59
N LEU A 198 -9.20 4.16 56.84
CA LEU A 198 -9.12 3.54 58.18
C LEU A 198 -7.70 3.52 58.77
N ARG A 199 -6.67 3.65 57.93
CA ARG A 199 -5.26 3.68 58.34
C ARG A 199 -4.68 5.11 58.36
N GLY A 200 -5.53 6.11 58.18
CA GLY A 200 -5.14 7.52 58.12
C GLY A 200 -4.10 7.76 57.03
N MET A 201 -4.33 7.18 55.85
CA MET A 201 -3.47 7.31 54.67
C MET A 201 -4.22 7.98 53.54
N THR A 202 -3.49 8.47 52.54
CA THR A 202 -4.05 8.99 51.28
C THR A 202 -3.58 8.18 50.08
N ALA A 203 -4.27 8.33 48.93
CA ALA A 203 -3.83 7.72 47.68
C ALA A 203 -2.42 8.20 47.26
N ASP A 204 -2.09 9.46 47.53
CA ASP A 204 -0.77 10.04 47.21
C ASP A 204 0.36 9.40 48.01
N GLU A 205 0.13 9.07 49.27
CA GLU A 205 1.10 8.33 50.09
C GLU A 205 1.36 6.94 49.50
N VAL A 206 0.30 6.27 49.03
CA VAL A 206 0.42 4.95 48.37
C VAL A 206 1.22 5.07 47.07
N MET A 207 0.88 6.04 46.22
CA MET A 207 1.59 6.27 44.95
C MET A 207 3.06 6.62 45.16
N SER A 208 3.36 7.43 46.18
CA SER A 208 4.73 7.81 46.54
C SER A 208 5.55 6.60 47.01
N ALA A 209 4.96 5.73 47.85
CA ALA A 209 5.61 4.51 48.31
C ALA A 209 5.89 3.53 47.15
N LEU A 210 4.94 3.38 46.21
CA LEU A 210 5.12 2.57 45.00
C LEU A 210 6.27 3.08 44.14
N ARG A 211 6.35 4.39 43.90
CA ARG A 211 7.44 5.01 43.11
C ARG A 211 8.80 4.88 43.78
N ALA A 212 8.85 4.99 45.11
CA ALA A 212 10.10 4.88 45.87
C ALA A 212 10.68 3.46 45.91
N GLN A 213 9.82 2.43 45.90
CA GLN A 213 10.24 1.02 46.02
C GLN A 213 10.29 0.27 44.68
N ASN A 214 9.67 0.77 43.62
CA ASN A 214 9.72 0.18 42.27
C ASN A 214 10.64 0.99 41.33
N LEU A 215 11.88 1.25 41.76
CA LEU A 215 12.87 1.98 40.98
C LEU A 215 14.00 1.06 40.51
N GLN A 216 14.50 1.29 39.29
CA GLN A 216 15.77 0.72 38.85
C GLN A 216 16.91 1.61 39.34
N VAL A 217 17.68 1.15 40.33
CA VAL A 217 18.85 1.87 40.85
C VAL A 217 20.12 1.38 40.14
N ALA A 218 20.96 2.32 39.71
CA ALA A 218 22.30 2.01 39.19
C ALA A 218 23.25 1.79 40.37
N GLY A 219 23.75 0.56 40.55
CA GLY A 219 24.65 0.21 41.65
C GLY A 219 26.10 0.67 41.47
N GLY A 220 26.49 1.11 40.27
CA GLY A 220 27.86 1.44 39.93
C GLY A 220 28.74 0.19 39.83
N SER A 221 30.06 0.37 39.93
CA SER A 221 31.00 -0.77 39.93
C SER A 221 32.03 -0.65 41.04
N LEU A 222 32.31 -1.79 41.70
CA LEU A 222 33.40 -1.94 42.66
C LEU A 222 34.72 -2.01 41.91
N GLY A 223 35.77 -1.41 42.49
CA GLY A 223 37.10 -1.40 41.88
C GLY A 223 37.29 -0.40 40.73
N GLN A 224 36.31 0.46 40.46
CA GLN A 224 36.41 1.48 39.41
C GLN A 224 37.36 2.64 39.81
N PRO A 225 38.32 3.02 38.95
CA PRO A 225 39.18 4.19 39.20
C PRO A 225 38.37 5.50 39.36
N PRO A 226 38.88 6.47 40.13
CA PRO A 226 40.19 6.48 40.78
C PRO A 226 40.19 5.74 42.12
N GLN A 227 41.10 4.78 42.29
CA GLN A 227 41.33 4.09 43.57
C GLN A 227 42.83 4.06 43.91
N PRO A 228 43.22 4.09 45.19
CA PRO A 228 44.62 4.15 45.60
C PRO A 228 45.44 2.91 45.20
N ASN A 229 44.82 1.72 45.25
CA ASN A 229 45.41 0.46 44.79
C ASN A 229 44.51 -0.11 43.70
N MET A 230 45.01 -0.22 42.47
CA MET A 230 44.29 -0.92 41.40
C MET A 230 44.20 -2.41 41.75
N GLY A 231 43.02 -2.85 42.16
CA GLY A 231 42.70 -4.27 42.27
C GLY A 231 42.62 -4.92 40.88
N ALA A 232 42.77 -6.25 40.82
CA ALA A 232 42.72 -7.01 39.56
C ALA A 232 41.31 -7.15 38.96
N PHE A 233 40.26 -6.77 39.68
CA PHE A 233 38.87 -6.97 39.27
C PHE A 233 38.06 -5.69 39.44
N GLN A 234 37.27 -5.38 38.40
CA GLN A 234 36.17 -4.41 38.47
C GLN A 234 34.86 -5.19 38.39
N MET A 235 34.00 -5.05 39.39
CA MET A 235 32.74 -5.80 39.48
C MET A 235 31.55 -4.85 39.37
N SER A 236 30.67 -5.07 38.40
CA SER A 236 29.41 -4.31 38.32
C SER A 236 28.47 -4.73 39.45
N LEU A 237 27.93 -3.76 40.18
CA LEU A 237 26.92 -4.00 41.21
C LEU A 237 25.54 -4.05 40.58
N GLN A 238 24.90 -5.21 40.64
CA GLN A 238 23.49 -5.36 40.26
C GLN A 238 22.62 -5.32 41.51
N LEU A 239 21.93 -4.20 41.71
CA LEU A 239 20.94 -4.06 42.78
C LEU A 239 19.60 -4.64 42.34
N LYS A 240 18.76 -5.03 43.30
CA LYS A 240 17.39 -5.42 43.02
C LYS A 240 16.66 -4.21 42.42
N GLY A 241 16.22 -4.35 41.17
CA GLY A 241 15.59 -3.30 40.39
C GLY A 241 14.08 -3.30 40.50
N ARG A 242 13.40 -3.04 39.39
CA ARG A 242 11.93 -3.07 39.30
C ARG A 242 11.37 -4.43 39.72
N LEU A 243 10.23 -4.40 40.40
CA LEU A 243 9.50 -5.59 40.81
C LEU A 243 8.83 -6.25 39.62
N LEU A 244 8.75 -7.58 39.61
CA LEU A 244 8.24 -8.35 38.48
C LEU A 244 6.96 -9.11 38.83
N GLN A 245 6.88 -9.67 40.04
CA GLN A 245 5.76 -10.53 40.44
C GLN A 245 4.71 -9.75 41.24
N PRO A 246 3.40 -10.03 41.07
CA PRO A 246 2.34 -9.40 41.87
C PRO A 246 2.59 -9.48 43.38
N ALA A 247 3.09 -10.63 43.86
CA ALA A 247 3.43 -10.84 45.27
C ALA A 247 4.51 -9.87 45.80
N GLU A 248 5.42 -9.38 44.95
CA GLU A 248 6.41 -8.39 45.37
C GLU A 248 5.76 -7.03 45.58
N PHE A 249 4.84 -6.64 44.68
CA PHE A 249 4.06 -5.41 44.80
C PHE A 249 3.13 -5.43 46.02
N GLU A 250 2.51 -6.57 46.32
CA GLU A 250 1.69 -6.75 47.53
C GLU A 250 2.46 -6.49 48.83
N ASN A 251 3.77 -6.76 48.81
CA ASN A 251 4.64 -6.64 49.97
C ASN A 251 5.33 -5.27 50.09
N ILE A 252 5.07 -4.32 49.17
CA ILE A 252 5.54 -2.95 49.28
C ILE A 252 5.03 -2.34 50.59
N VAL A 253 5.95 -1.75 51.34
CA VAL A 253 5.66 -1.11 52.63
C VAL A 253 5.12 0.29 52.38
N LEU A 254 3.92 0.57 52.85
CA LEU A 254 3.26 1.87 52.67
C LEU A 254 3.48 2.79 53.87
N LYS A 255 3.36 2.25 55.09
CA LYS A 255 3.49 3.02 56.33
C LYS A 255 3.95 2.10 57.45
N THR A 256 4.75 2.65 58.36
CA THR A 256 5.10 1.98 59.62
C THR A 256 4.50 2.79 60.75
N GLY A 257 3.59 2.19 61.51
CA GLY A 257 2.92 2.79 62.67
C GLY A 257 3.89 2.96 63.86
N ALA A 258 3.53 3.84 64.79
CA ALA A 258 4.33 4.14 65.98
C ALA A 258 4.52 2.93 66.93
N ASP A 259 3.67 1.90 66.77
CA ASP A 259 3.69 0.64 67.49
C ASP A 259 4.40 -0.50 66.74
N GLY A 260 5.09 -0.18 65.63
CA GLY A 260 5.81 -1.14 64.80
C GLY A 260 4.94 -1.91 63.80
N ARG A 261 3.63 -1.62 63.71
CA ARG A 261 2.76 -2.23 62.69
C ARG A 261 3.12 -1.70 61.30
N VAL A 262 3.42 -2.60 60.37
CA VAL A 262 3.72 -2.27 58.98
C VAL A 262 2.47 -2.49 58.12
N VAL A 263 2.03 -1.43 57.45
CA VAL A 263 0.97 -1.48 56.44
C VAL A 263 1.61 -1.74 55.08
N ARG A 264 1.12 -2.75 54.37
CA ARG A 264 1.54 -3.11 53.01
C ARG A 264 0.42 -2.88 52.00
N VAL A 265 0.75 -2.93 50.71
CA VAL A 265 -0.23 -2.77 49.62
C VAL A 265 -1.39 -3.76 49.74
N LYS A 266 -1.11 -5.03 50.06
CA LYS A 266 -2.15 -6.05 50.27
C LYS A 266 -3.14 -5.74 51.39
N ASP A 267 -2.78 -4.88 52.33
CA ASP A 267 -3.65 -4.50 53.45
C ASP A 267 -4.67 -3.41 53.04
N VAL A 268 -4.41 -2.73 51.93
CA VAL A 268 -5.20 -1.59 51.43
C VAL A 268 -5.74 -1.80 50.02
N GLY A 269 -5.52 -2.96 49.41
CA GLY A 269 -5.95 -3.24 48.05
C GLY A 269 -5.56 -4.65 47.59
N ARG A 270 -5.81 -4.94 46.32
CA ARG A 270 -5.36 -6.18 45.65
C ARG A 270 -4.40 -5.85 44.51
N VAL A 271 -3.48 -6.76 44.24
CA VAL A 271 -2.53 -6.64 43.13
C VAL A 271 -2.67 -7.83 42.21
N GLU A 272 -2.78 -7.59 40.92
CA GLU A 272 -2.85 -8.65 39.91
C GLU A 272 -2.17 -8.22 38.61
N LEU A 273 -1.74 -9.21 37.82
CA LEU A 273 -1.35 -8.97 36.44
C LEU A 273 -2.63 -8.93 35.60
N GLY A 274 -3.02 -7.74 35.16
CA GLY A 274 -4.24 -7.51 34.38
C GLY A 274 -3.96 -6.77 33.08
N ALA A 275 -5.02 -6.30 32.43
CA ALA A 275 -4.90 -5.41 31.27
C ALA A 275 -4.63 -3.96 31.71
N LEU A 276 -3.81 -3.24 30.94
CA LEU A 276 -3.60 -1.79 31.09
C LEU A 276 -4.92 -1.02 30.96
N SER A 277 -5.71 -1.37 29.95
CA SER A 277 -7.04 -0.82 29.67
C SER A 277 -8.06 -1.93 29.45
N TYR A 278 -9.31 -1.68 29.87
CA TYR A 278 -10.46 -2.58 29.73
C TYR A 278 -11.57 -1.97 28.85
N THR A 279 -11.30 -0.84 28.18
CA THR A 279 -12.31 -0.07 27.43
C THR A 279 -12.73 -0.72 26.12
N THR A 280 -11.83 -1.49 25.48
CA THR A 280 -12.08 -2.11 24.19
C THR A 280 -12.04 -3.63 24.28
N TYR A 281 -12.93 -4.27 23.51
CA TYR A 281 -12.99 -5.71 23.31
C TYR A 281 -12.91 -5.98 21.81
N GLY A 282 -12.12 -6.98 21.42
CA GLY A 282 -11.97 -7.43 20.05
C GLY A 282 -12.59 -8.81 19.91
N TYR A 283 -13.41 -8.97 18.88
CA TYR A 283 -14.02 -10.24 18.51
C TYR A 283 -13.88 -10.43 17.01
N GLN A 284 -13.61 -11.66 16.61
CA GLN A 284 -13.86 -12.12 15.25
C GLN A 284 -15.05 -13.08 15.31
N ASP A 285 -16.17 -12.68 14.71
CA ASP A 285 -17.44 -13.38 14.83
C ASP A 285 -17.82 -13.58 16.32
N SER A 286 -17.79 -14.83 16.81
CA SER A 286 -18.09 -15.20 18.21
C SER A 286 -16.84 -15.51 19.04
N PHE A 287 -15.64 -15.36 18.49
CA PHE A 287 -14.38 -15.70 19.16
C PHE A 287 -13.64 -14.45 19.64
N PRO A 288 -13.16 -14.41 20.89
CA PRO A 288 -12.26 -13.35 21.35
C PRO A 288 -11.04 -13.26 20.43
N ALA A 289 -10.75 -12.05 19.97
CA ALA A 289 -9.73 -11.80 18.97
C ALA A 289 -8.93 -10.54 19.27
N THR A 290 -7.65 -10.56 18.91
CA THR A 290 -6.88 -9.33 18.71
C THR A 290 -6.88 -9.03 17.22
N VAL A 291 -7.38 -7.86 16.86
CA VAL A 291 -7.49 -7.42 15.46
C VAL A 291 -6.27 -6.56 15.15
N MET A 292 -5.54 -6.91 14.10
CA MET A 292 -4.33 -6.21 13.66
C MET A 292 -4.53 -5.67 12.24
N PRO A 293 -5.12 -4.47 12.08
CA PRO A 293 -5.11 -3.79 10.81
C PRO A 293 -3.68 -3.39 10.45
N ILE A 294 -3.28 -3.70 9.22
CA ILE A 294 -1.99 -3.35 8.67
C ILE A 294 -2.23 -2.34 7.56
N THR A 295 -1.60 -1.18 7.66
CA THR A 295 -1.67 -0.15 6.62
C THR A 295 -0.50 -0.30 5.66
N GLN A 296 -0.74 0.07 4.40
CA GLN A 296 0.31 0.08 3.40
C GLN A 296 1.19 1.34 3.55
N GLN A 297 2.51 1.18 3.41
CA GLN A 297 3.41 2.31 3.26
C GLN A 297 3.15 2.99 1.89
N PRO A 298 2.98 4.33 1.83
CA PRO A 298 2.83 5.04 0.56
C PRO A 298 3.91 4.68 -0.46
N GLY A 299 3.53 4.50 -1.73
CA GLY A 299 4.42 4.15 -2.84
C GLY A 299 4.91 2.69 -2.89
N SER A 300 4.57 1.85 -1.91
CA SER A 300 4.95 0.42 -1.92
C SER A 300 4.05 -0.42 -2.84
N ASN A 301 4.42 -1.68 -3.09
CA ASN A 301 3.60 -2.62 -3.84
C ASN A 301 2.67 -3.41 -2.89
N ALA A 302 1.35 -3.28 -3.07
CA ALA A 302 0.38 -3.90 -2.17
C ALA A 302 0.42 -5.44 -2.25
N LEU A 303 0.53 -6.00 -3.46
CA LEU A 303 0.49 -7.44 -3.67
C LEU A 303 1.74 -8.13 -3.12
N GLU A 304 2.91 -7.55 -3.36
CA GLU A 304 4.18 -8.03 -2.80
C GLU A 304 4.17 -8.00 -1.27
N THR A 305 3.77 -6.86 -0.70
CA THR A 305 3.71 -6.69 0.76
C THR A 305 2.71 -7.64 1.41
N ALA A 306 1.51 -7.81 0.82
CA ALA A 306 0.51 -8.75 1.33
C ALA A 306 0.99 -10.20 1.28
N ASN A 307 1.69 -10.61 0.21
CA ASN A 307 2.28 -11.94 0.11
C ASN A 307 3.41 -12.16 1.13
N ALA A 308 4.24 -11.14 1.38
CA ALA A 308 5.26 -11.18 2.42
C ALA A 308 4.63 -11.34 3.82
N ILE A 309 3.56 -10.60 4.11
CA ILE A 309 2.81 -10.74 5.38
C ILE A 309 2.18 -12.14 5.51
N LYS A 310 1.54 -12.66 4.46
CA LYS A 310 0.96 -14.01 4.47
C LYS A 310 2.02 -15.08 4.76
N THR A 311 3.18 -14.97 4.10
CA THR A 311 4.32 -15.89 4.28
C THR A 311 4.88 -15.80 5.70
N GLU A 312 5.04 -14.58 6.22
CA GLU A 312 5.56 -14.38 7.57
C GLU A 312 4.59 -14.86 8.64
N MET A 313 3.28 -14.61 8.48
CA MET A 313 2.27 -15.16 9.38
C MET A 313 2.23 -16.68 9.37
N GLN A 314 2.42 -17.32 8.21
CA GLN A 314 2.53 -18.77 8.12
C GLN A 314 3.73 -19.27 8.92
N ARG A 315 4.91 -18.65 8.77
CA ARG A 315 6.13 -18.96 9.53
C ARG A 315 5.93 -18.77 11.04
N LEU A 316 5.30 -17.66 11.45
CA LEU A 316 5.04 -17.37 12.86
C LEU A 316 4.04 -18.36 13.47
N SER A 317 3.06 -18.82 12.69
CA SER A 317 2.03 -19.74 13.14
C SER A 317 2.57 -21.11 13.57
N GLU A 318 3.71 -21.54 13.02
CA GLU A 318 4.39 -22.78 13.43
C GLU A 318 4.84 -22.75 14.90
N ARG A 319 5.05 -21.55 15.46
CA ARG A 319 5.49 -21.35 16.84
C ARG A 319 4.34 -21.03 17.79
N PHE A 320 3.11 -20.98 17.29
CA PHE A 320 1.97 -20.63 18.12
C PHE A 320 1.70 -21.70 19.19
N PRO A 321 1.34 -21.29 20.41
CA PRO A 321 0.90 -22.23 21.41
C PRO A 321 -0.40 -22.91 20.95
N LYS A 322 -0.58 -24.18 21.34
CA LYS A 322 -1.81 -24.93 21.00
C LYS A 322 -3.05 -24.17 21.45
N GLY A 323 -4.03 -24.04 20.55
CA GLY A 323 -5.27 -23.28 20.79
C GLY A 323 -5.25 -21.85 20.23
N LEU A 324 -4.12 -21.38 19.71
CA LEU A 324 -4.00 -20.07 19.05
C LEU A 324 -3.88 -20.25 17.53
N GLU A 325 -4.67 -19.50 16.77
CA GLU A 325 -4.63 -19.48 15.31
C GLU A 325 -4.75 -18.06 14.77
N TYR A 326 -4.30 -17.83 13.54
CA TYR A 326 -4.51 -16.56 12.85
C TYR A 326 -5.48 -16.73 11.69
N ARG A 327 -6.18 -15.65 11.35
CA ARG A 327 -7.10 -15.56 10.22
C ARG A 327 -6.93 -14.22 9.53
N ILE A 328 -6.97 -14.20 8.20
CA ILE A 328 -6.94 -12.97 7.41
C ILE A 328 -8.30 -12.86 6.72
N ILE A 329 -9.17 -12.01 7.25
CA ILE A 329 -10.57 -11.90 6.78
C ILE A 329 -10.72 -10.77 5.76
N TYR A 330 -10.04 -9.65 6.01
CA TYR A 330 -10.04 -8.51 5.09
C TYR A 330 -8.71 -8.48 4.34
N ASN A 331 -8.77 -8.75 3.05
CA ASN A 331 -7.64 -8.69 2.15
C ASN A 331 -8.06 -8.20 0.75
N PRO A 332 -8.05 -6.87 0.49
CA PRO A 332 -8.37 -6.33 -0.83
C PRO A 332 -7.40 -6.79 -1.92
N THR A 333 -6.20 -7.28 -1.60
CA THR A 333 -5.25 -7.74 -2.63
C THR A 333 -5.74 -8.96 -3.40
N GLU A 334 -6.62 -9.78 -2.83
CA GLU A 334 -7.25 -10.90 -3.54
C GLU A 334 -8.15 -10.41 -4.67
N PHE A 335 -8.86 -9.30 -4.45
CA PHE A 335 -9.65 -8.66 -5.51
C PHE A 335 -8.76 -8.06 -6.60
N ILE A 336 -7.63 -7.45 -6.22
CA ILE A 336 -6.66 -6.90 -7.18
C ILE A 336 -6.06 -8.03 -8.03
N GLU A 337 -5.62 -9.11 -7.41
CA GLU A 337 -5.05 -10.28 -8.09
C GLU A 337 -6.07 -10.92 -9.04
N ALA A 338 -7.31 -11.11 -8.58
CA ALA A 338 -8.40 -11.58 -9.42
C ALA A 338 -8.64 -10.63 -10.61
N SER A 339 -8.70 -9.32 -10.38
CA SER A 339 -8.90 -8.32 -11.44
C SER A 339 -7.77 -8.30 -12.46
N ILE A 340 -6.52 -8.47 -12.03
CA ILE A 340 -5.35 -8.59 -12.93
C ILE A 340 -5.42 -9.90 -13.72
N SER A 341 -5.80 -11.02 -13.09
CA SER A 341 -5.96 -12.29 -13.80
C SER A 341 -7.08 -12.25 -14.85
N GLU A 342 -8.21 -11.61 -14.52
CA GLU A 342 -9.34 -11.41 -15.42
C GLU A 342 -8.97 -10.48 -16.58
N LEU A 343 -8.15 -9.46 -16.32
CA LEU A 343 -7.59 -8.62 -17.38
C LEU A 343 -6.75 -9.43 -18.37
N TYR A 344 -5.87 -10.30 -17.89
CA TYR A 344 -5.07 -11.15 -18.76
C TYR A 344 -5.97 -12.04 -19.63
N LEU A 345 -7.00 -12.63 -19.02
CA LEU A 345 -7.99 -13.42 -19.75
C LEU A 345 -8.69 -12.57 -20.83
N THR A 346 -9.19 -11.38 -20.46
CA THR A 346 -9.87 -10.45 -21.37
C THR A 346 -8.98 -10.01 -22.53
N ILE A 347 -7.69 -9.72 -22.28
CA ILE A 347 -6.74 -9.35 -23.33
C ILE A 347 -6.51 -10.55 -24.28
N ILE A 348 -6.35 -11.76 -23.75
CA ILE A 348 -6.19 -12.97 -24.57
C ILE A 348 -7.45 -13.22 -25.41
N GLU A 349 -8.64 -13.11 -24.81
CA GLU A 349 -9.92 -13.23 -25.51
C GLU A 349 -10.07 -12.17 -26.61
N ALA A 350 -9.75 -10.92 -26.32
CA ALA A 350 -9.77 -9.83 -27.29
C ALA A 350 -8.80 -10.12 -28.44
N VAL A 351 -7.57 -10.52 -28.15
CA VAL A 351 -6.59 -10.89 -29.19
C VAL A 351 -7.07 -12.08 -30.01
N LEU A 352 -7.64 -13.12 -29.40
CA LEU A 352 -8.20 -14.28 -30.10
C LEU A 352 -9.38 -13.90 -30.99
N LEU A 353 -10.28 -13.04 -30.51
CA LEU A 353 -11.39 -12.52 -31.31
C LEU A 353 -10.89 -11.70 -32.49
N VAL A 354 -9.87 -10.86 -32.30
CA VAL A 354 -9.24 -10.10 -33.37
C VAL A 354 -8.60 -11.03 -34.40
N VAL A 355 -7.85 -12.03 -33.95
CA VAL A 355 -7.27 -13.06 -34.81
C VAL A 355 -8.36 -13.77 -35.61
N ALA A 356 -9.48 -14.14 -34.97
CA ALA A 356 -10.61 -14.80 -35.63
C ALA A 356 -11.29 -13.91 -36.66
N VAL A 357 -11.55 -12.64 -36.34
CA VAL A 357 -12.17 -11.66 -37.25
C VAL A 357 -11.25 -11.38 -38.44
N VAL A 358 -9.97 -11.10 -38.20
CA VAL A 358 -8.99 -10.86 -39.27
C VAL A 358 -8.83 -12.09 -40.16
N LEU A 359 -8.78 -13.28 -39.59
CA LEU A 359 -8.72 -14.53 -40.37
C LEU A 359 -10.01 -14.77 -41.17
N LEU A 360 -11.18 -14.42 -40.62
CA LEU A 360 -12.47 -14.55 -41.31
C LEU A 360 -12.55 -13.64 -42.54
N PHE A 361 -12.13 -12.38 -42.40
CA PHE A 361 -12.21 -11.38 -43.48
C PHE A 361 -11.07 -11.51 -44.50
N LEU A 362 -9.84 -11.70 -44.04
CA LEU A 362 -8.65 -11.70 -44.91
C LEU A 362 -8.25 -13.10 -45.38
N GLN A 363 -8.71 -14.17 -44.70
CA GLN A 363 -8.43 -15.57 -45.05
C GLN A 363 -6.94 -15.94 -45.13
N THR A 364 -6.05 -15.12 -44.56
CA THR A 364 -4.60 -15.30 -44.59
C THR A 364 -4.00 -15.20 -43.18
N TRP A 365 -3.37 -16.28 -42.70
CA TRP A 365 -2.71 -16.31 -41.38
C TRP A 365 -1.57 -15.29 -41.25
N ARG A 366 -0.97 -14.89 -42.39
CA ARG A 366 0.13 -13.93 -42.44
C ARG A 366 -0.32 -12.51 -42.14
N ALA A 367 -1.51 -12.12 -42.62
CA ALA A 367 -2.12 -10.84 -42.30
C ALA A 367 -2.48 -10.76 -40.82
N THR A 368 -2.91 -11.88 -40.24
CA THR A 368 -3.28 -11.98 -38.82
C THR A 368 -2.12 -11.79 -37.83
N ILE A 369 -0.88 -12.07 -38.24
CA ILE A 369 0.31 -11.86 -37.39
C ILE A 369 0.56 -10.37 -37.13
N ILE A 370 0.16 -9.51 -38.05
CA ILE A 370 0.51 -8.08 -37.99
C ILE A 370 -0.20 -7.39 -36.80
N PRO A 371 -1.54 -7.51 -36.63
CA PRO A 371 -2.20 -7.06 -35.39
C PRO A 371 -1.70 -7.80 -34.14
N LEU A 372 -1.40 -9.10 -34.24
CA LEU A 372 -0.93 -9.90 -33.11
C LEU A 372 0.38 -9.40 -32.51
N VAL A 373 1.29 -8.86 -33.34
CA VAL A 373 2.55 -8.24 -32.88
C VAL A 373 2.32 -6.78 -32.46
N ALA A 374 1.42 -6.06 -33.14
CA ALA A 374 1.16 -4.65 -32.86
C ALA A 374 0.55 -4.42 -31.47
N ILE A 375 -0.38 -5.27 -31.04
CA ILE A 375 -1.11 -5.11 -29.77
C ILE A 375 -0.14 -5.15 -28.55
N PRO A 376 0.71 -6.18 -28.38
CA PRO A 376 1.65 -6.21 -27.25
C PRO A 376 2.62 -5.03 -27.24
N VAL A 377 3.13 -4.60 -28.40
CA VAL A 377 4.07 -3.47 -28.48
C VAL A 377 3.44 -2.18 -27.94
N SER A 378 2.20 -1.89 -28.31
CA SER A 378 1.51 -0.67 -27.87
C SER A 378 1.10 -0.71 -26.40
N LEU A 379 0.55 -1.84 -25.94
CA LEU A 379 0.10 -1.99 -24.55
C LEU A 379 1.29 -2.04 -23.58
N ILE A 380 2.31 -2.84 -23.87
CA ILE A 380 3.49 -2.95 -23.01
C ILE A 380 4.28 -1.64 -23.03
N GLY A 381 4.40 -0.99 -24.19
CA GLY A 381 5.03 0.32 -24.31
C GLY A 381 4.35 1.40 -23.45
N THR A 382 3.05 1.27 -23.19
CA THR A 382 2.31 2.23 -22.35
C THR A 382 2.84 2.26 -20.92
N PHE A 383 3.28 1.11 -20.38
CA PHE A 383 3.87 1.04 -19.04
C PHE A 383 5.13 1.91 -18.90
N ALA A 384 5.93 2.08 -19.97
CA ALA A 384 7.12 2.93 -19.95
C ALA A 384 6.77 4.39 -19.63
N VAL A 385 5.70 4.90 -20.26
CA VAL A 385 5.24 6.28 -20.04
C VAL A 385 4.54 6.41 -18.69
N MET A 386 3.76 5.40 -18.29
CA MET A 386 3.16 5.34 -16.95
C MET A 386 4.23 5.45 -15.87
N GLN A 387 5.34 4.72 -16.00
CA GLN A 387 6.47 4.81 -15.07
C GLN A 387 7.12 6.19 -15.08
N GLY A 388 7.34 6.78 -16.26
CA GLY A 388 7.88 8.14 -16.38
C GLY A 388 7.00 9.22 -15.74
N LEU A 389 5.69 8.95 -15.60
CA LEU A 389 4.72 9.83 -14.95
C LEU A 389 4.40 9.44 -13.49
N GLY A 390 5.06 8.41 -12.95
CA GLY A 390 4.86 7.95 -11.57
C GLY A 390 3.49 7.31 -11.32
N PHE A 391 2.87 6.70 -12.33
CA PHE A 391 1.59 6.01 -12.16
C PHE A 391 1.80 4.61 -11.56
N SER A 392 0.72 4.02 -11.05
CA SER A 392 0.67 2.64 -10.60
C SER A 392 -0.15 1.78 -11.56
N ILE A 393 0.04 0.46 -11.51
CA ILE A 393 -0.91 -0.48 -12.11
C ILE A 393 -2.10 -0.57 -11.16
N ASN A 394 -3.21 0.02 -11.57
CA ASN A 394 -4.46 0.08 -10.81
C ASN A 394 -5.69 -0.11 -11.70
N MET A 395 -6.87 -0.31 -11.10
CA MET A 395 -8.11 -0.60 -11.84
C MET A 395 -8.41 0.37 -12.98
N LEU A 396 -8.11 1.65 -12.82
CA LEU A 396 -8.38 2.68 -13.84
C LEU A 396 -7.43 2.58 -15.02
N THR A 397 -6.14 2.39 -14.74
CA THR A 397 -5.13 2.17 -15.79
C THR A 397 -5.38 0.85 -16.52
N LEU A 398 -5.80 -0.20 -15.81
CA LEU A 398 -6.15 -1.47 -16.42
C LEU A 398 -7.38 -1.34 -17.34
N PHE A 399 -8.45 -0.67 -16.91
CA PHE A 399 -9.58 -0.38 -17.79
C PHE A 399 -9.20 0.50 -18.98
N GLY A 400 -8.29 1.46 -18.79
CA GLY A 400 -7.72 2.26 -19.87
C GLY A 400 -7.02 1.39 -20.91
N LEU A 401 -6.21 0.42 -20.46
CA LEU A 401 -5.53 -0.54 -21.35
C LEU A 401 -6.52 -1.45 -22.09
N VAL A 402 -7.55 -1.97 -21.41
CA VAL A 402 -8.61 -2.78 -22.06
C VAL A 402 -9.30 -1.99 -23.17
N LEU A 403 -9.71 -0.74 -22.88
CA LEU A 403 -10.33 0.11 -23.90
C LEU A 403 -9.37 0.39 -25.05
N ALA A 404 -8.08 0.60 -24.75
CA ALA A 404 -7.06 0.84 -25.75
C ALA A 404 -6.84 -0.36 -26.68
N VAL A 405 -7.12 -1.60 -26.26
CA VAL A 405 -7.05 -2.78 -27.15
C VAL A 405 -7.86 -2.55 -28.42
N GLY A 406 -9.10 -2.08 -28.30
CA GLY A 406 -9.96 -1.82 -29.45
C GLY A 406 -9.39 -0.77 -30.41
N ILE A 407 -8.81 0.30 -29.86
CA ILE A 407 -8.17 1.38 -30.63
C ILE A 407 -6.93 0.85 -31.36
N VAL A 408 -6.07 0.11 -30.66
CA VAL A 408 -4.80 -0.40 -31.21
C VAL A 408 -5.04 -1.42 -32.32
N VAL A 409 -6.07 -2.23 -32.16
CA VAL A 409 -6.49 -3.22 -33.15
C VAL A 409 -6.96 -2.55 -34.43
N ASP A 410 -7.82 -1.54 -34.32
CA ASP A 410 -8.40 -0.83 -35.47
C ASP A 410 -7.30 -0.23 -36.37
N ASP A 411 -6.31 0.46 -35.77
CA ASP A 411 -5.16 1.01 -36.49
C ASP A 411 -4.39 -0.05 -37.29
N ALA A 412 -4.17 -1.23 -36.70
CA ALA A 412 -3.46 -2.31 -37.37
C ALA A 412 -4.30 -2.95 -38.48
N ILE A 413 -5.60 -3.14 -38.25
CA ILE A 413 -6.52 -3.73 -39.24
C ILE A 413 -6.66 -2.81 -40.46
N VAL A 414 -6.86 -1.51 -40.28
CA VAL A 414 -7.01 -0.54 -41.38
C VAL A 414 -5.81 -0.57 -42.33
N VAL A 415 -4.59 -0.67 -41.79
CA VAL A 415 -3.38 -0.79 -42.62
C VAL A 415 -3.38 -2.12 -43.37
N VAL A 416 -3.57 -3.24 -42.66
CA VAL A 416 -3.47 -4.58 -43.25
C VAL A 416 -4.56 -4.81 -44.31
N GLU A 417 -5.80 -4.42 -44.03
CA GLU A 417 -6.93 -4.52 -44.95
C GLU A 417 -6.68 -3.70 -46.22
N ASN A 418 -6.17 -2.47 -46.08
CA ASN A 418 -5.91 -1.65 -47.26
C ASN A 418 -4.73 -2.20 -48.09
N VAL A 419 -3.69 -2.77 -47.46
CA VAL A 419 -2.62 -3.45 -48.21
C VAL A 419 -3.16 -4.68 -48.94
N GLU A 420 -4.00 -5.49 -48.29
CA GLU A 420 -4.66 -6.66 -48.90
C GLU A 420 -5.54 -6.27 -50.09
N ARG A 421 -6.27 -5.16 -49.98
CA ARG A 421 -7.02 -4.58 -51.11
C ARG A 421 -6.11 -4.28 -52.31
N LYS A 422 -4.97 -3.64 -52.09
CA LYS A 422 -3.98 -3.31 -53.15
C LYS A 422 -3.28 -4.55 -53.73
N LEU A 423 -3.03 -5.56 -52.91
CA LEU A 423 -2.51 -6.85 -53.38
C LEU A 423 -3.50 -7.56 -54.31
N ARG A 424 -4.81 -7.46 -54.05
CA ARG A 424 -5.86 -7.98 -54.94
C ARG A 424 -5.98 -7.19 -56.25
N GLU A 425 -5.59 -5.91 -56.25
CA GLU A 425 -5.47 -5.08 -57.46
C GLU A 425 -4.22 -5.43 -58.30
N GLY A 426 -3.41 -6.41 -57.87
CA GLY A 426 -2.25 -6.92 -58.62
C GLY A 426 -0.91 -6.27 -58.26
N MET A 427 -0.85 -5.44 -57.23
CA MET A 427 0.40 -4.80 -56.78
C MET A 427 1.32 -5.79 -56.05
N SER A 428 2.62 -5.52 -56.09
CA SER A 428 3.60 -6.23 -55.23
C SER A 428 3.47 -5.79 -53.77
N ALA A 429 3.85 -6.62 -52.79
CA ALA A 429 3.66 -6.30 -51.37
C ALA A 429 4.34 -4.99 -50.88
N PRO A 430 5.58 -4.67 -51.29
CA PRO A 430 6.19 -3.39 -50.94
C PRO A 430 5.46 -2.21 -51.58
N GLU A 431 5.08 -2.33 -52.86
CA GLU A 431 4.37 -1.28 -53.60
C GLU A 431 2.98 -1.03 -53.03
N ALA A 432 2.24 -2.10 -52.72
CA ALA A 432 0.95 -2.05 -52.04
C ALA A 432 1.08 -1.32 -50.69
N ALA A 433 2.09 -1.65 -49.88
CA ALA A 433 2.35 -0.97 -48.62
C ALA A 433 2.64 0.53 -48.79
N HIS A 434 3.43 0.93 -49.81
CA HIS A 434 3.69 2.34 -50.08
C HIS A 434 2.43 3.11 -50.48
N VAL A 435 1.63 2.55 -51.39
CA VAL A 435 0.38 3.17 -51.85
C VAL A 435 -0.62 3.26 -50.71
N THR A 436 -0.79 2.19 -49.94
CA THR A 436 -1.64 2.18 -48.74
C THR A 436 -1.26 3.30 -47.79
N MET A 437 0.02 3.48 -47.45
CA MET A 437 0.44 4.55 -46.54
C MET A 437 0.32 5.96 -47.11
N ASN A 438 0.11 6.12 -48.41
CA ASN A 438 -0.26 7.41 -49.01
C ASN A 438 -1.77 7.67 -48.89
N GLU A 439 -2.60 6.64 -48.90
CA GLU A 439 -4.06 6.74 -48.73
C GLU A 439 -4.45 6.90 -47.25
N VAL A 440 -3.92 6.04 -46.37
CA VAL A 440 -4.40 5.94 -44.97
C VAL A 440 -3.50 6.65 -43.96
N GLY A 441 -2.23 6.93 -44.29
CA GLY A 441 -1.26 7.46 -43.33
C GLY A 441 -1.70 8.77 -42.67
N ALA A 442 -2.30 9.68 -43.43
CA ALA A 442 -2.82 10.94 -42.90
C ALA A 442 -4.08 10.73 -42.03
N ALA A 443 -4.93 9.77 -42.40
CA ALA A 443 -6.13 9.42 -41.63
C ALA A 443 -5.76 8.81 -40.27
N LEU A 444 -4.78 7.91 -40.21
CA LEU A 444 -4.28 7.32 -38.96
C LEU A 444 -3.75 8.39 -38.00
N ILE A 445 -2.98 9.36 -38.49
CA ILE A 445 -2.51 10.48 -37.67
C ILE A 445 -3.68 11.34 -37.20
N ALA A 446 -4.66 11.62 -38.06
CA ALA A 446 -5.83 12.40 -37.69
C ALA A 446 -6.63 11.70 -36.58
N ILE A 447 -6.86 10.38 -36.70
CA ILE A 447 -7.54 9.57 -35.69
C ILE A 447 -6.78 9.63 -34.36
N ALA A 448 -5.47 9.40 -34.39
CA ALA A 448 -4.63 9.44 -33.19
C ALA A 448 -4.66 10.81 -32.51
N LEU A 449 -4.57 11.91 -33.29
CA LEU A 449 -4.66 13.27 -32.77
C LEU A 449 -6.05 13.58 -32.21
N VAL A 450 -7.12 13.16 -32.85
CA VAL A 450 -8.50 13.36 -32.38
C VAL A 450 -8.73 12.61 -31.08
N LEU A 451 -8.36 11.34 -31.00
CA LEU A 451 -8.48 10.54 -29.77
C LEU A 451 -7.64 11.16 -28.64
N THR A 452 -6.40 11.54 -28.94
CA THR A 452 -5.54 12.24 -27.98
C THR A 452 -6.16 13.56 -27.52
N ALA A 453 -6.75 14.33 -28.43
CA ALA A 453 -7.43 15.60 -28.13
C ALA A 453 -8.74 15.41 -27.34
N VAL A 454 -9.38 14.24 -27.41
CA VAL A 454 -10.54 13.90 -26.57
C VAL A 454 -10.10 13.54 -25.16
N PHE A 455 -9.05 12.73 -25.00
CA PHE A 455 -8.63 12.23 -23.68
C PHE A 455 -7.74 13.20 -22.91
N ILE A 456 -6.73 13.82 -23.53
CA ILE A 456 -5.77 14.69 -22.81
C ILE A 456 -6.45 15.82 -22.01
N PRO A 457 -7.47 16.54 -22.52
CA PRO A 457 -8.14 17.58 -21.73
C PRO A 457 -8.76 17.07 -20.43
N THR A 458 -9.24 15.82 -20.41
CA THR A 458 -9.83 15.23 -19.20
C THR A 458 -8.80 15.00 -18.09
N ALA A 459 -7.50 14.92 -18.42
CA ALA A 459 -6.42 14.81 -17.45
C ALA A 459 -6.15 16.14 -16.69
N PHE A 460 -6.70 17.26 -17.16
CA PHE A 460 -6.59 18.58 -16.52
C PHE A 460 -7.77 18.94 -15.62
N VAL A 461 -8.75 18.03 -15.49
CA VAL A 461 -9.84 18.20 -14.51
C VAL A 461 -9.22 18.22 -13.11
N GLY A 462 -9.63 19.17 -12.27
CA GLY A 462 -9.10 19.33 -10.91
C GLY A 462 -9.80 18.43 -9.89
N GLY A 463 -9.22 18.36 -8.69
CA GLY A 463 -9.77 17.62 -7.55
C GLY A 463 -9.64 16.09 -7.67
N ILE A 464 -10.30 15.39 -6.74
CA ILE A 464 -10.23 13.92 -6.63
C ILE A 464 -10.75 13.25 -7.92
N THR A 465 -11.90 13.70 -8.43
CA THR A 465 -12.47 13.21 -9.70
C THR A 465 -11.51 13.39 -10.87
N GLY A 466 -10.79 14.51 -10.90
CA GLY A 466 -9.77 14.78 -11.90
C GLY A 466 -8.61 13.78 -11.91
N MET A 467 -8.18 13.35 -10.72
CA MET A 467 -7.14 12.33 -10.58
C MET A 467 -7.58 10.96 -11.11
N PHE A 468 -8.85 10.60 -10.91
CA PHE A 468 -9.43 9.39 -11.52
C PHE A 468 -9.39 9.46 -13.06
N TYR A 469 -9.83 10.57 -13.63
CA TYR A 469 -9.79 10.78 -15.08
C TYR A 469 -8.37 10.81 -15.61
N LYS A 470 -7.43 11.43 -14.89
CA LYS A 470 -6.02 11.53 -15.30
C LYS A 470 -5.38 10.15 -15.53
N GLN A 471 -5.61 9.20 -14.62
CA GLN A 471 -5.09 7.83 -14.75
C GLN A 471 -5.62 7.15 -16.03
N PHE A 472 -6.93 7.21 -16.23
CA PHE A 472 -7.60 6.61 -17.37
C PHE A 472 -7.19 7.27 -18.70
N ALA A 473 -7.27 8.60 -18.76
CA ALA A 473 -7.06 9.39 -19.96
C ALA A 473 -5.63 9.33 -20.48
N VAL A 474 -4.64 9.46 -19.60
CA VAL A 474 -3.23 9.39 -19.97
C VAL A 474 -2.88 7.98 -20.45
N THR A 475 -3.43 6.93 -19.83
CA THR A 475 -3.21 5.55 -20.27
C THR A 475 -3.74 5.31 -21.68
N VAL A 476 -4.99 5.70 -21.96
CA VAL A 476 -5.61 5.55 -23.29
C VAL A 476 -4.89 6.41 -24.34
N ALA A 477 -4.59 7.67 -24.03
CA ALA A 477 -3.90 8.57 -24.94
C ALA A 477 -2.50 8.05 -25.28
N THR A 478 -1.75 7.57 -24.28
CA THR A 478 -0.42 6.99 -24.50
C THR A 478 -0.50 5.75 -25.37
N ALA A 479 -1.39 4.81 -25.06
CA ALA A 479 -1.56 3.59 -25.85
C ALA A 479 -1.93 3.91 -27.30
N THR A 480 -2.77 4.92 -27.51
CA THR A 480 -3.16 5.42 -28.84
C THR A 480 -1.98 6.02 -29.58
N ILE A 481 -1.15 6.84 -28.92
CA ILE A 481 0.04 7.46 -29.53
C ILE A 481 1.06 6.38 -29.95
N ILE A 482 1.30 5.39 -29.07
CA ILE A 482 2.21 4.28 -29.40
C ILE A 482 1.62 3.41 -30.51
N SER A 483 0.30 3.18 -30.52
CA SER A 483 -0.39 2.50 -31.62
C SER A 483 -0.21 3.22 -32.96
N ALA A 484 -0.44 4.53 -32.98
CA ALA A 484 -0.25 5.35 -34.18
C ALA A 484 1.20 5.32 -34.67
N PHE A 485 2.16 5.37 -33.74
CA PHE A 485 3.56 5.18 -34.09
C PHE A 485 3.79 3.80 -34.73
N ASN A 486 3.24 2.74 -34.14
CA ASN A 486 3.40 1.38 -34.63
C ASN A 486 2.70 1.15 -35.99
N SER A 487 1.52 1.74 -36.21
CA SER A 487 0.76 1.66 -37.47
C SER A 487 1.41 2.45 -38.61
N LEU A 488 2.20 3.48 -38.30
CA LEU A 488 2.99 4.23 -39.28
C LEU A 488 4.37 3.62 -39.57
N THR A 489 4.85 2.69 -38.73
CA THR A 489 6.22 2.16 -38.78
C THR A 489 6.24 0.64 -38.96
N LEU A 490 5.92 -0.13 -37.91
CA LEU A 490 6.01 -1.59 -37.89
C LEU A 490 4.96 -2.25 -38.79
N SER A 491 3.70 -1.85 -38.70
CA SER A 491 2.61 -2.48 -39.46
C SER A 491 2.86 -2.49 -40.98
N PRO A 492 3.18 -1.36 -41.65
CA PRO A 492 3.45 -1.36 -43.09
C PRO A 492 4.75 -2.09 -43.44
N ALA A 493 5.78 -2.06 -42.59
CA ALA A 493 7.01 -2.81 -42.78
C ALA A 493 6.77 -4.33 -42.73
N LEU A 494 5.95 -4.79 -41.77
CA LEU A 494 5.54 -6.19 -41.67
C LEU A 494 4.65 -6.60 -42.85
N CYS A 495 3.75 -5.72 -43.32
CA CYS A 495 2.95 -5.95 -44.52
C CYS A 495 3.84 -6.23 -45.75
N ALA A 496 4.87 -5.40 -45.96
CA ALA A 496 5.78 -5.50 -47.10
C ALA A 496 6.61 -6.80 -47.11
N ILE A 497 6.91 -7.38 -45.94
CA ILE A 497 7.68 -8.64 -45.83
C ILE A 497 6.78 -9.87 -45.83
N LEU A 498 5.68 -9.84 -45.06
CA LEU A 498 4.91 -11.03 -44.74
C LEU A 498 3.85 -11.33 -45.80
N LEU A 499 3.19 -10.30 -46.34
CA LEU A 499 2.10 -10.48 -47.29
C LEU A 499 2.61 -10.91 -48.66
N LYS A 500 1.79 -11.69 -49.37
CA LYS A 500 2.11 -12.21 -50.70
C LYS A 500 1.09 -11.71 -51.72
N PRO A 501 1.52 -11.41 -52.97
CA PRO A 501 0.59 -11.17 -54.06
C PRO A 501 -0.33 -12.38 -54.24
N HIS A 502 -1.60 -12.10 -54.53
CA HIS A 502 -2.55 -13.15 -54.90
C HIS A 502 -2.23 -13.58 -56.33
N GLU A 503 -1.53 -14.70 -56.49
CA GLU A 503 -1.41 -15.33 -57.81
C GLU A 503 -2.78 -15.84 -58.23
N GLU A 504 -3.20 -15.45 -59.43
CA GLU A 504 -4.46 -15.87 -60.04
C GLU A 504 -4.40 -17.35 -60.47
N HIS A 505 -4.14 -18.30 -59.56
CA HIS A 505 -4.22 -19.73 -59.86
C HIS A 505 -4.65 -20.59 -58.66
N GLN A 506 -5.79 -21.26 -58.89
CA GLN A 506 -6.29 -22.47 -58.23
C GLN A 506 -5.17 -23.39 -57.74
N ARG A 507 -4.98 -23.52 -56.41
CA ARG A 507 -4.59 -24.77 -55.76
C ARG A 507 -5.15 -24.83 -54.34
N ASP A 508 -6.23 -25.58 -54.19
CA ASP A 508 -6.75 -26.00 -52.89
C ASP A 508 -5.66 -26.73 -52.10
N GLY A 509 -5.15 -26.08 -51.06
CA GLY A 509 -4.28 -26.73 -50.08
C GLY A 509 -5.05 -27.82 -49.35
N LEU A 510 -4.51 -29.03 -49.29
CA LEU A 510 -5.12 -30.21 -48.66
C LEU A 510 -5.54 -29.98 -47.19
N LEU A 511 -4.94 -28.98 -46.51
CA LEU A 511 -5.24 -28.57 -45.13
C LEU A 511 -6.46 -27.63 -44.98
N MET A 512 -7.00 -27.07 -46.08
CA MET A 512 -8.15 -26.15 -46.06
C MET A 512 -9.51 -26.85 -46.29
N ARG A 513 -9.51 -28.16 -46.52
CA ARG A 513 -10.74 -28.94 -46.75
C ARG A 513 -11.79 -28.88 -45.62
N PRO A 514 -11.46 -28.88 -44.30
CA PRO A 514 -12.49 -28.80 -43.27
C PRO A 514 -13.12 -27.41 -43.15
N VAL A 515 -12.42 -26.34 -43.54
CA VAL A 515 -12.95 -24.96 -43.52
C VAL A 515 -13.87 -24.72 -44.73
N HIS A 516 -13.54 -25.27 -45.89
CA HIS A 516 -14.42 -25.20 -47.08
C HIS A 516 -15.63 -26.13 -47.02
N ALA A 517 -15.60 -27.19 -46.20
CA ALA A 517 -16.74 -28.11 -46.03
C ALA A 517 -17.87 -27.54 -45.15
N GLY A 518 -17.57 -26.56 -44.28
CA GLY A 518 -18.56 -25.92 -43.41
C GLY A 518 -19.36 -24.78 -44.07
N PHE A 519 -19.02 -24.41 -45.31
CA PHE A 519 -19.64 -23.32 -46.07
C PHE A 519 -20.07 -23.77 -47.47
N ARG A 520 -20.71 -24.94 -47.56
CA ARG A 520 -21.61 -25.26 -48.67
C ARG A 520 -23.03 -25.46 -48.18
#